data_AF-A0A7T5R582-F1
#
_entry.id   AF-A0A7T5R582-F1
#
_cell.length_a   1.000
_cell.length_b   1.000
_cell.length_c   1.000
_cell.angle_alpha   90.00
_cell.angle_beta   90.00
_cell.angle_gamma   90.00
#
_symmetry.space_group_name_H-M   'P 1'
#
loop_
_entity.id
_entity.type
_entity.pdbx_description
1 polymer ?
#
loop_
_entity_poly.entity_id
_entity_poly.type
_entity_poly.pdbx_seq_one_letter_code
_entity_poly.pdbx_strand_id
1 'polypeptide(L)'
;MANRHLARSVVLQVLFERDAGGGKMTNEEAVQRLADYAKEFGARESDMPFMKNVLQTAIAKQREVDDVIVRAAPEWPLEKIAAIDRNVLRLGLSELLYADRTQVPAKVAINEAIELAKTFGSSSSGRFVNGVLGAVYIELGEPGKNEGSTRKKEATKSGKILTEHLAGAVVYAKNGDETYLAFVHDIFGHWTISKGKVGDKPEISDETIEEAAVREIKEEMGLDIMIREKLGENTYVANDSKVEGGKKKKHVTYFLAESPFSELKLKQTGGLDDAQWFPLAAVGDLNFYDDTLKIIIPAINLLAQRDRK
;
A
#
# COMPACT_ATOMS: atom_id res chain seq x y z
N MET A 1 -18.59 10.52 16.82
CA MET A 1 -18.36 9.06 16.69
C MET A 1 -17.46 8.64 17.82
N ALA A 2 -18.03 8.17 18.93
CA ALA A 2 -17.26 7.66 20.05
C ALA A 2 -16.45 6.46 19.57
N ASN A 3 -15.18 6.45 19.96
CA ASN A 3 -14.14 5.60 19.39
C ASN A 3 -14.54 4.11 19.44
N ARG A 4 -14.63 3.45 18.27
CA ARG A 4 -14.82 1.99 18.13
C ARG A 4 -13.58 1.20 18.63
N HIS A 5 -12.75 1.81 19.46
CA HIS A 5 -11.59 1.23 20.11
C HIS A 5 -11.95 -0.02 20.90
N LEU A 6 -12.94 0.07 21.81
CA LEU A 6 -13.38 -1.10 22.59
C LEU A 6 -13.87 -2.24 21.68
N ALA A 7 -14.61 -1.91 20.62
CA ALA A 7 -15.07 -2.89 19.63
C ALA A 7 -13.88 -3.62 18.96
N ARG A 8 -12.81 -2.89 18.60
CA ARG A 8 -11.59 -3.51 18.07
C ARG A 8 -10.83 -4.32 19.10
N SER A 9 -10.77 -3.88 20.36
CA SER A 9 -10.17 -4.63 21.46
C SER A 9 -10.88 -5.98 21.68
N VAL A 10 -12.20 -6.02 21.52
CA VAL A 10 -12.97 -7.27 21.59
C VAL A 10 -12.63 -8.19 20.40
N VAL A 11 -12.60 -7.66 19.18
CA VAL A 11 -12.21 -8.43 17.98
C VAL A 11 -10.78 -8.98 18.11
N LEU A 12 -9.84 -8.17 18.60
CA LEU A 12 -8.44 -8.58 18.82
C LEU A 12 -8.34 -9.78 19.76
N GLN A 13 -9.12 -9.82 20.84
CA GLN A 13 -9.11 -10.93 21.79
C GLN A 13 -9.59 -12.25 21.16
N VAL A 14 -10.64 -12.19 20.32
CA VAL A 14 -11.09 -13.37 19.56
C VAL A 14 -10.01 -13.85 18.58
N LEU A 15 -9.38 -12.93 17.84
CA LEU A 15 -8.30 -13.27 16.91
C LEU A 15 -7.11 -13.90 17.65
N PHE A 16 -6.73 -13.35 18.81
CA PHE A 16 -5.66 -13.88 19.64
C PHE A 16 -5.98 -15.28 20.15
N GLU A 17 -7.20 -15.53 20.65
CA GLU A 17 -7.61 -16.86 21.11
C GLU A 17 -7.58 -17.89 19.97
N ARG A 18 -8.09 -17.50 18.79
CA ARG A 18 -8.07 -18.36 17.61
C ARG A 18 -6.66 -18.70 17.15
N ASP A 19 -5.75 -17.73 17.18
CA ASP A 19 -4.34 -17.89 16.84
C ASP A 19 -3.63 -18.81 17.85
N ALA A 20 -3.85 -18.61 19.15
CA ALA A 20 -3.32 -19.46 20.22
C ALA A 20 -3.83 -20.91 20.12
N GLY A 21 -5.07 -21.10 19.66
CA GLY A 21 -5.66 -22.41 19.38
C GLY A 21 -5.12 -23.11 18.12
N GLY A 22 -4.20 -22.48 17.38
CA GLY A 22 -3.66 -23.01 16.12
C GLY A 22 -4.70 -23.09 15.00
N GLY A 23 -5.69 -22.19 15.00
CA GLY A 23 -6.73 -22.12 13.96
C GLY A 23 -7.80 -23.22 14.03
N LYS A 24 -7.87 -23.98 15.13
CA LYS A 24 -8.90 -25.02 15.35
C LYS A 24 -10.30 -24.45 15.55
N MET A 25 -10.40 -23.21 16.03
CA MET A 25 -11.67 -22.51 16.25
C MET A 25 -12.35 -22.22 14.90
N THR A 26 -13.59 -22.67 14.74
CA THR A 26 -14.38 -22.41 13.53
C THR A 26 -14.84 -20.96 13.45
N ASN A 27 -15.34 -20.54 12.29
CA ASN A 27 -15.85 -19.19 12.10
C ASN A 27 -17.10 -18.93 12.96
N GLU A 28 -17.96 -19.94 13.10
CA GLU A 28 -19.16 -19.89 13.94
C GLU A 28 -18.77 -19.75 15.41
N GLU A 29 -17.79 -20.53 15.87
CA GLU A 29 -17.25 -20.42 17.23
C GLU A 29 -16.64 -19.04 17.48
N ALA A 30 -15.88 -18.49 16.53
CA ALA A 30 -15.30 -17.15 16.65
C ALA A 30 -16.39 -16.07 16.78
N VAL A 31 -17.48 -16.17 16.01
CA VAL A 31 -18.61 -15.23 16.11
C VAL A 31 -19.35 -15.39 17.44
N GLN A 32 -19.46 -16.60 17.97
CA GLN A 32 -20.02 -16.84 19.30
C GLN A 32 -19.14 -16.21 20.38
N ARG A 33 -17.82 -16.43 20.34
CA ARG A 33 -16.86 -15.79 21.26
C ARG A 33 -16.89 -14.29 21.20
N LEU A 34 -17.05 -13.72 20.01
CA LEU A 34 -17.23 -12.28 19.84
C LEU A 34 -18.47 -11.76 20.60
N ALA A 35 -19.58 -12.49 20.55
CA ALA A 35 -20.80 -12.11 21.29
C ALA A 35 -20.60 -12.21 22.80
N ASP A 36 -19.93 -13.26 23.27
CA ASP A 36 -19.63 -13.49 24.68
C ASP A 36 -18.72 -12.37 25.22
N TYR A 37 -17.61 -12.07 24.53
CA TYR A 37 -16.68 -11.00 24.91
C TYR A 37 -17.31 -9.61 24.79
N ALA A 38 -18.13 -9.35 23.77
CA ALA A 38 -18.85 -8.08 23.66
C ALA A 38 -19.74 -7.82 24.88
N LYS A 39 -20.43 -8.86 25.36
CA LYS A 39 -21.26 -8.79 26.57
C LYS A 39 -20.42 -8.60 27.83
N GLU A 40 -19.34 -9.37 27.97
CA GLU A 40 -18.46 -9.33 29.14
C GLU A 40 -17.78 -7.96 29.31
N PHE A 41 -17.23 -7.41 28.22
CA PHE A 41 -16.51 -6.13 28.24
C PHE A 41 -17.42 -4.90 28.05
N GLY A 42 -18.75 -5.09 27.99
CA GLY A 42 -19.70 -3.99 27.87
C GLY A 42 -19.60 -3.22 26.55
N ALA A 43 -19.25 -3.91 25.45
CA ALA A 43 -19.31 -3.33 24.12
C ALA A 43 -20.77 -2.99 23.74
N ARG A 44 -20.95 -1.93 22.96
CA ARG A 44 -22.30 -1.50 22.57
C ARG A 44 -22.89 -2.50 21.59
N GLU A 45 -24.15 -2.88 21.80
CA GLU A 45 -24.88 -3.74 20.86
C GLU A 45 -24.91 -3.14 19.44
N SER A 46 -24.97 -1.81 19.33
CA SER A 46 -24.91 -1.09 18.05
C SER A 46 -23.60 -1.28 17.27
N ASP A 47 -22.51 -1.67 17.95
CA ASP A 47 -21.21 -1.93 17.31
C ASP A 47 -21.05 -3.41 16.88
N MET A 48 -22.00 -4.28 17.22
CA MET A 48 -21.95 -5.71 16.87
C MET A 48 -21.81 -5.97 15.36
N PRO A 49 -22.54 -5.28 14.46
CA PRO A 49 -22.35 -5.46 13.02
C PRO A 49 -20.93 -5.10 12.56
N PHE A 50 -20.36 -4.03 13.12
CA PHE A 50 -19.00 -3.62 12.84
C PHE A 50 -17.98 -4.66 13.33
N MET A 51 -18.10 -5.11 14.58
CA MET A 51 -17.21 -6.14 15.14
C MET A 51 -17.24 -7.43 14.34
N LYS A 52 -18.44 -7.90 13.95
CA LYS A 52 -18.60 -9.09 13.11
C LYS A 52 -17.93 -8.92 11.76
N ASN A 53 -18.13 -7.77 11.10
CA ASN A 53 -17.52 -7.49 9.81
C ASN A 53 -15.99 -7.49 9.89
N VAL A 54 -15.41 -6.81 10.88
CA VAL A 54 -13.94 -6.77 11.06
C VAL A 54 -13.41 -8.17 11.35
N LEU A 55 -14.04 -8.93 12.27
CA LEU A 55 -13.62 -10.29 12.61
C LEU A 55 -13.67 -11.22 11.38
N GLN A 56 -14.78 -11.22 10.66
CA GLN A 56 -14.96 -12.08 9.49
C GLN A 56 -13.98 -11.71 8.37
N THR A 57 -13.76 -10.42 8.14
CA THR A 57 -12.78 -9.95 7.15
C THR A 57 -11.37 -10.39 7.53
N ALA A 58 -10.96 -10.18 8.79
CA ALA A 58 -9.64 -10.60 9.28
C ALA A 58 -9.42 -12.11 9.16
N ILE A 59 -10.44 -12.93 9.45
CA ILE A 59 -10.36 -14.39 9.30
C ILE A 59 -10.30 -14.80 7.83
N ALA A 60 -11.17 -14.24 6.98
CA ALA A 60 -11.26 -14.60 5.56
C ALA A 60 -9.99 -14.20 4.79
N LYS A 61 -9.39 -13.06 5.14
CA LYS A 61 -8.20 -12.49 4.48
C LYS A 61 -6.90 -12.81 5.19
N GLN A 62 -6.92 -13.69 6.19
CA GLN A 62 -5.74 -13.93 7.04
C GLN A 62 -4.48 -14.30 6.25
N ARG A 63 -4.59 -15.18 5.24
CA ARG A 63 -3.43 -15.61 4.43
C ARG A 63 -2.80 -14.44 3.68
N GLU A 64 -3.62 -13.69 2.94
CA GLU A 64 -3.18 -12.49 2.20
C GLU A 64 -2.54 -11.47 3.15
N VAL A 65 -3.14 -11.25 4.31
CA VAL A 65 -2.62 -10.33 5.33
C VAL A 65 -1.31 -10.82 5.95
N ASP A 66 -1.19 -12.12 6.24
CA ASP A 66 0.03 -12.73 6.76
C ASP A 66 1.19 -12.58 5.76
N ASP A 67 0.94 -12.76 4.46
CA ASP A 67 1.92 -12.55 3.40
C ASP A 67 2.35 -11.07 3.30
N VAL A 68 1.41 -10.14 3.48
CA VAL A 68 1.71 -8.70 3.55
C VAL A 68 2.59 -8.39 4.77
N ILE A 69 2.31 -8.99 5.93
CA ILE A 69 3.12 -8.80 7.15
C ILE A 69 4.56 -9.25 6.90
N VAL A 70 4.76 -10.45 6.35
CA VAL A 70 6.10 -10.99 6.08
C VAL A 70 6.86 -10.11 5.09
N ARG A 71 6.20 -9.60 4.06
CA ARG A 71 6.81 -8.73 3.05
C ARG A 71 7.14 -7.35 3.58
N ALA A 72 6.29 -6.78 4.45
CA ALA A 72 6.53 -5.50 5.10
C ALA A 72 7.57 -5.59 6.26
N ALA A 73 7.81 -6.78 6.80
CA ALA A 73 8.76 -7.04 7.88
C ALA A 73 9.65 -8.27 7.61
N PRO A 74 10.52 -8.24 6.56
CA PRO A 74 11.26 -9.42 6.10
C PRO A 74 12.22 -9.99 7.13
N GLU A 75 12.74 -9.15 8.04
CA GLU A 75 13.62 -9.56 9.14
C GLU A 75 12.87 -10.29 10.27
N TRP A 76 11.53 -10.31 10.24
CA TRP A 76 10.67 -10.87 11.28
C TRP A 76 9.70 -11.89 10.68
N PRO A 77 10.11 -13.17 10.59
CA PRO A 77 9.21 -14.26 10.27
C PRO A 77 7.96 -14.21 11.15
N LEU A 78 6.80 -14.52 10.56
CA LEU A 78 5.49 -14.37 11.19
C LEU A 78 5.40 -15.08 12.56
N GLU A 79 6.04 -16.24 12.69
CA GLU A 79 6.08 -17.05 13.91
C GLU A 79 6.93 -16.42 15.01
N LYS A 80 7.92 -15.58 14.64
CA LYS A 80 8.79 -14.86 15.58
C LYS A 80 8.19 -13.55 16.06
N ILE A 81 7.14 -13.05 15.39
CA ILE A 81 6.38 -11.90 15.86
C ILE A 81 5.58 -12.31 17.11
N ALA A 82 5.61 -11.48 18.15
CA ALA A 82 4.82 -11.71 19.35
C ALA A 82 3.34 -11.92 18.98
N ALA A 83 2.69 -12.93 19.57
CA ALA A 83 1.33 -13.30 19.18
C ALA A 83 0.34 -12.13 19.25
N ILE A 84 0.50 -11.24 20.24
CA ILE A 84 -0.33 -10.03 20.32
C ILE A 84 -0.08 -9.07 19.15
N ASP A 85 1.19 -8.78 18.83
CA ASP A 85 1.56 -7.86 17.75
C ASP A 85 1.13 -8.40 16.39
N ARG A 86 1.27 -9.71 16.17
CA ARG A 86 0.80 -10.39 14.97
C ARG A 86 -0.71 -10.23 14.79
N ASN A 87 -1.51 -10.43 15.84
CA ASN A 87 -2.97 -10.29 15.74
C ASN A 87 -3.41 -8.82 15.65
N VAL A 88 -2.68 -7.88 16.24
CA VAL A 88 -2.88 -6.44 16.02
C VAL A 88 -2.60 -6.07 14.55
N LEU A 89 -1.51 -6.57 13.97
CA LEU A 89 -1.20 -6.38 12.56
C LEU A 89 -2.28 -6.97 11.66
N ARG A 90 -2.74 -8.20 11.94
CA ARG A 90 -3.83 -8.83 11.19
C ARG A 90 -5.10 -7.99 11.20
N LEU A 91 -5.50 -7.50 12.37
CA LEU A 91 -6.67 -6.63 12.51
C LEU A 91 -6.45 -5.31 11.75
N GLY A 92 -5.36 -4.60 12.02
CA GLY A 92 -5.06 -3.30 11.43
C GLY A 92 -4.93 -3.35 9.91
N LEU A 93 -4.26 -4.38 9.37
CA LEU A 93 -4.13 -4.58 7.93
C LEU A 93 -5.43 -5.02 7.27
N SER A 94 -6.25 -5.85 7.94
CA SER A 94 -7.55 -6.22 7.39
C SER A 94 -8.45 -4.99 7.21
N GLU A 95 -8.46 -4.06 8.18
CA GLU A 95 -9.16 -2.79 8.03
C GLU A 95 -8.47 -1.87 7.02
N LEU A 96 -7.13 -1.82 7.03
CA LEU A 96 -6.39 -0.97 6.11
C LEU A 96 -6.54 -1.41 4.66
N LEU A 97 -6.72 -2.68 4.35
CA LEU A 97 -6.77 -3.17 2.97
C LEU A 97 -8.19 -3.39 2.46
N TYR A 98 -9.14 -3.79 3.32
CA TYR A 98 -10.44 -4.29 2.87
C TYR A 98 -11.65 -3.56 3.45
N ALA A 99 -11.48 -2.64 4.41
CA ALA A 99 -12.62 -1.89 4.94
C ALA A 99 -13.10 -0.79 3.99
N ASP A 100 -14.42 -0.54 4.01
CA ASP A 100 -15.01 0.64 3.39
C ASP A 100 -14.42 1.92 4.01
N ARG A 101 -13.77 2.74 3.19
CA ARG A 101 -13.09 3.97 3.62
C ARG A 101 -14.03 5.02 4.21
N THR A 102 -15.30 5.02 3.80
CA THR A 102 -16.30 5.92 4.37
C THR A 102 -16.60 5.59 5.83
N GLN A 103 -16.41 4.33 6.23
CA GLN A 103 -16.62 3.83 7.58
C GLN A 103 -15.34 3.82 8.41
N VAL A 104 -14.22 3.41 7.80
CA VAL A 104 -12.92 3.31 8.45
C VAL A 104 -11.86 3.98 7.57
N PRO A 105 -11.57 5.27 7.80
CA PRO A 105 -10.46 5.94 7.12
C PRO A 105 -9.14 5.25 7.44
N ALA A 106 -8.24 5.17 6.46
CA ALA A 106 -6.97 4.46 6.59
C ALA A 106 -6.14 4.90 7.82
N LYS A 107 -6.07 6.22 8.07
CA LYS A 107 -5.37 6.78 9.23
C LYS A 107 -6.01 6.36 10.56
N VAL A 108 -7.33 6.16 10.60
CA VAL A 108 -8.02 5.69 11.79
C VAL A 108 -7.67 4.23 12.04
N ALA A 109 -7.70 3.36 11.03
CA ALA A 109 -7.27 1.96 11.16
C ALA A 109 -5.85 1.85 11.71
N ILE A 110 -4.91 2.63 11.15
CA ILE A 110 -3.51 2.66 11.59
C ILE A 110 -3.39 3.11 13.04
N ASN A 111 -4.00 4.26 13.39
CA ASN A 111 -3.93 4.79 14.75
C ASN A 111 -4.53 3.82 15.78
N GLU A 112 -5.67 3.21 15.47
CA GLU A 112 -6.33 2.27 16.38
C GLU A 112 -5.49 1.00 16.58
N ALA A 113 -4.88 0.46 15.53
CA ALA A 113 -3.95 -0.66 15.66
C ALA A 113 -2.73 -0.30 16.51
N ILE A 114 -2.17 0.90 16.36
CA ILE A 114 -1.05 1.36 17.19
C ILE A 114 -1.45 1.48 18.67
N GLU A 115 -2.64 2.02 18.95
CA GLU A 115 -3.13 2.12 20.33
C GLU A 115 -3.38 0.73 20.93
N LEU A 116 -3.94 -0.21 20.18
CA LEU A 116 -4.07 -1.61 20.63
C LEU A 116 -2.71 -2.24 20.93
N ALA A 117 -1.71 -2.03 20.07
CA ALA A 117 -0.35 -2.51 20.30
C ALA A 117 0.28 -1.94 21.59
N LYS A 118 0.01 -0.67 21.91
CA LYS A 118 0.46 -0.04 23.16
C LYS A 118 -0.28 -0.58 24.39
N THR A 119 -1.57 -0.89 24.24
CA THR A 119 -2.40 -1.38 25.34
C THR A 119 -2.08 -2.83 25.71
N PHE A 120 -1.91 -3.71 24.72
CA PHE A 120 -1.78 -5.15 24.96
C PHE A 120 -0.35 -5.68 24.76
N GLY A 121 0.49 -4.95 24.05
CA GLY A 121 1.86 -5.36 23.72
C GLY A 121 2.90 -4.89 24.73
N SER A 122 4.15 -4.91 24.29
CA SER A 122 5.31 -4.42 25.04
C SER A 122 5.60 -2.94 24.75
N SER A 123 6.61 -2.37 25.42
CA SER A 123 7.06 -1.00 25.17
C SER A 123 7.54 -0.75 23.73
N SER A 124 7.96 -1.79 23.00
CA SER A 124 8.38 -1.69 21.59
C SER A 124 7.25 -1.96 20.58
N SER A 125 6.15 -2.58 21.01
CA SER A 125 5.06 -3.06 20.14
C SER A 125 4.41 -1.93 19.34
N GLY A 126 4.09 -0.80 19.97
CA GLY A 126 3.52 0.35 19.28
C GLY A 126 4.42 0.91 18.17
N ARG A 127 5.75 0.89 18.37
CA ARG A 127 6.71 1.34 17.35
C ARG A 127 6.81 0.34 16.20
N PHE A 128 6.84 -0.95 16.52
CA PHE A 128 6.90 -2.04 15.55
C PHE A 128 5.66 -2.03 14.64
N VAL A 129 4.47 -2.05 15.23
CA VAL A 129 3.20 -2.03 14.49
C VAL A 129 3.06 -0.79 13.61
N ASN A 130 3.44 0.39 14.12
CA ASN A 130 3.46 1.62 13.33
C ASN A 130 4.42 1.52 12.13
N GLY A 131 5.58 0.88 12.30
CA GLY A 131 6.55 0.69 11.22
C GLY A 131 5.98 -0.17 10.08
N VAL A 132 5.39 -1.31 10.43
CA VAL A 132 4.82 -2.26 9.44
C VAL A 132 3.61 -1.66 8.73
N LEU A 133 2.63 -1.13 9.47
CA LEU A 133 1.45 -0.50 8.89
C LEU A 133 1.81 0.76 8.08
N GLY A 134 2.82 1.51 8.51
CA GLY A 134 3.31 2.69 7.81
C GLY A 134 3.97 2.35 6.47
N ALA A 135 4.78 1.29 6.42
CA ALA A 135 5.37 0.79 5.17
C ALA A 135 4.27 0.43 4.17
N VAL A 136 3.29 -0.36 4.61
CA VAL A 136 2.13 -0.75 3.79
C VAL A 136 1.33 0.47 3.33
N TYR A 137 1.05 1.43 4.22
CA TYR A 137 0.30 2.63 3.87
C TYR A 137 0.98 3.51 2.81
N ILE A 138 2.31 3.63 2.86
CA ILE A 138 3.10 4.38 1.86
C ILE A 138 3.00 3.71 0.49
N GLU A 139 3.05 2.39 0.49
CA GLU A 139 3.06 1.58 -0.72
C GLU A 139 1.70 1.59 -1.43
N LEU A 140 0.59 1.59 -0.68
CA LEU A 140 -0.77 1.82 -1.18
C LEU A 140 -1.02 3.21 -1.80
N GLY A 141 -0.02 4.09 -1.84
CA GLY A 141 -0.19 5.47 -2.33
C GLY A 141 -0.93 6.40 -1.33
N GLU A 142 -0.98 6.02 -0.05
CA GLU A 142 -1.58 6.79 1.05
C GLU A 142 -3.07 7.16 0.85
N PRO A 143 -3.97 6.17 0.69
CA PRO A 143 -5.40 6.40 0.51
C PRO A 143 -6.02 7.16 1.70
N GLY A 144 -6.91 8.13 1.43
CA GLY A 144 -7.58 8.92 2.49
C GLY A 144 -6.78 10.11 3.04
N LYS A 145 -5.71 10.52 2.35
CA LYS A 145 -4.89 11.68 2.74
C LYS A 145 -5.67 12.99 2.93
N ASN A 146 -6.79 13.18 2.21
CA ASN A 146 -7.69 14.34 2.33
C ASN A 146 -8.81 14.17 3.37
N GLU A 147 -9.00 12.98 3.96
CA GLU A 147 -10.18 12.65 4.78
C GLU A 147 -10.02 13.01 6.27
N GLY A 148 -8.88 13.60 6.65
CA GLY A 148 -8.58 13.90 8.05
C GLY A 148 -7.77 15.18 8.23
N SER A 149 -8.45 16.33 8.23
CA SER A 149 -7.89 17.59 8.77
C SER A 149 -8.99 18.64 9.03
N THR A 150 -9.92 18.35 9.94
CA THR A 150 -10.62 19.40 10.70
C THR A 150 -10.34 19.22 12.17
N ARG A 151 -9.16 19.68 12.62
CA ARG A 151 -8.99 20.32 13.94
C ARG A 151 -7.65 21.07 14.03
N LYS A 152 -7.82 22.38 14.27
CA LYS A 152 -6.87 23.44 14.64
C LYS A 152 -5.64 23.68 13.76
N LYS A 153 -5.81 24.66 12.89
CA LYS A 153 -4.79 25.68 12.60
C LYS A 153 -4.31 26.28 13.94
N GLU A 154 -3.17 25.85 14.43
CA GLU A 154 -2.28 26.72 15.17
C GLU A 154 -0.97 26.78 14.39
N ALA A 155 -0.69 27.98 13.91
CA ALA A 155 0.44 28.29 13.07
C ALA A 155 1.71 28.25 13.92
N THR A 156 2.63 27.33 13.58
CA THR A 156 4.03 27.52 13.92
C THR A 156 4.90 27.07 12.76
N LYS A 157 5.36 28.09 12.02
CA LYS A 157 6.46 28.12 11.03
C LYS A 157 6.33 27.17 9.83
N SER A 158 5.90 27.77 8.70
CA SER A 158 6.10 27.25 7.34
C SER A 158 7.60 27.04 7.05
N GLY A 159 8.14 25.91 7.50
CA GLY A 159 9.28 25.28 6.85
C GLY A 159 8.83 24.88 5.45
N LYS A 160 9.60 25.28 4.43
CA LYS A 160 9.36 24.94 3.02
C LYS A 160 9.26 23.41 2.93
N ILE A 161 8.07 22.85 2.65
CA ILE A 161 7.89 21.40 2.54
C ILE A 161 8.83 20.91 1.42
N LEU A 162 9.81 20.10 1.79
CA LEU A 162 10.78 19.55 0.84
C LEU A 162 10.03 18.74 -0.22
N THR A 163 10.22 19.10 -1.49
CA THR A 163 9.62 18.39 -2.62
C THR A 163 10.63 17.37 -3.11
N GLU A 164 10.26 16.09 -3.09
CA GLU A 164 10.99 14.99 -3.71
C GLU A 164 10.41 14.77 -5.11
N HIS A 165 11.29 14.80 -6.10
CA HIS A 165 10.92 14.51 -7.47
C HIS A 165 11.12 13.03 -7.74
N LEU A 166 10.14 12.43 -8.40
CA LEU A 166 10.19 11.05 -8.85
C LEU A 166 9.94 11.01 -10.36
N ALA A 167 10.48 9.99 -11.01
CA ALA A 167 10.31 9.76 -12.43
C ALA A 167 9.96 8.29 -12.68
N GLY A 168 9.04 8.05 -13.60
CA GLY A 168 8.64 6.70 -14.01
C GLY A 168 8.17 6.69 -15.46
N ALA A 169 7.91 5.50 -16.00
CA ALA A 169 7.45 5.38 -17.38
C ALA A 169 6.47 4.23 -17.58
N VAL A 170 5.44 4.46 -18.39
CA VAL A 170 4.66 3.40 -19.02
C VAL A 170 5.49 2.89 -20.20
N VAL A 171 5.98 1.67 -20.09
CA VAL A 171 6.86 1.07 -21.09
C VAL A 171 6.01 0.23 -22.03
N TYR A 172 6.17 0.45 -23.34
CA TYR A 172 5.56 -0.38 -24.36
C TYR A 172 6.64 -1.04 -25.23
N ALA A 173 6.29 -2.20 -25.79
CA ALA A 173 7.11 -2.91 -26.76
C ALA A 173 6.20 -3.45 -27.88
N LYS A 174 6.73 -3.52 -29.10
CA LYS A 174 6.08 -4.24 -30.20
C LYS A 174 6.68 -5.62 -30.34
N ASN A 175 5.83 -6.64 -30.47
CA ASN A 175 6.24 -8.00 -30.78
C ASN A 175 5.31 -8.54 -31.88
N GLY A 176 5.80 -8.55 -33.13
CA GLY A 176 4.95 -8.73 -34.30
C GLY A 176 3.99 -7.55 -34.48
N ASP A 177 2.71 -7.85 -34.71
CA ASP A 177 1.64 -6.85 -34.90
C ASP A 177 1.00 -6.40 -33.58
N GLU A 178 1.42 -6.96 -32.45
CA GLU A 178 0.85 -6.69 -31.14
C GLU A 178 1.71 -5.72 -30.32
N THR A 179 1.04 -4.79 -29.66
CA THR A 179 1.62 -3.87 -28.70
C THR A 179 1.42 -4.40 -27.28
N TYR A 180 2.52 -4.47 -26.51
CA TYR A 180 2.55 -4.91 -25.13
C TYR A 180 2.93 -3.75 -24.21
N LEU A 181 2.38 -3.74 -22.99
CA LEU A 181 2.74 -2.82 -21.91
C LEU A 181 3.38 -3.59 -20.77
N ALA A 182 4.45 -3.04 -20.20
CA ALA A 182 5.11 -3.61 -19.04
C ALA A 182 4.55 -2.98 -17.75
N PHE A 183 4.20 -3.82 -16.79
CA PHE A 183 3.79 -3.38 -15.44
C PHE A 183 4.53 -4.18 -14.38
N VAL A 184 4.65 -3.60 -13.20
CA VAL A 184 5.10 -4.28 -11.98
C VAL A 184 3.89 -4.56 -11.10
N HIS A 185 3.91 -5.69 -10.41
CA HIS A 185 2.86 -6.12 -9.49
C HIS A 185 3.32 -5.88 -8.06
N ASP A 186 2.45 -5.24 -7.28
CA ASP A 186 2.71 -4.99 -5.88
C ASP A 186 2.24 -6.15 -4.99
N ILE A 187 2.74 -6.15 -3.77
CA ILE A 187 2.41 -7.19 -2.78
C ILE A 187 0.93 -7.19 -2.36
N PHE A 188 0.14 -6.19 -2.75
CA PHE A 188 -1.28 -6.04 -2.45
C PHE A 188 -2.18 -6.51 -3.59
N GLY A 189 -1.63 -7.09 -4.66
CA GLY A 189 -2.44 -7.62 -5.76
C GLY A 189 -2.81 -6.59 -6.83
N HIS A 190 -2.09 -5.46 -6.90
CA HIS A 190 -2.32 -4.43 -7.90
C HIS A 190 -1.13 -4.31 -8.86
N TRP A 191 -1.43 -4.16 -10.15
CA TRP A 191 -0.46 -3.72 -11.13
C TRP A 191 -0.21 -2.23 -10.99
N THR A 192 1.01 -1.79 -11.26
CA THR A 192 1.42 -0.38 -11.16
C THR A 192 2.58 -0.04 -12.09
N ILE A 193 2.93 1.25 -12.13
CA ILE A 193 4.03 1.80 -12.93
C ILE A 193 5.26 1.97 -12.03
N SER A 194 6.40 1.44 -12.46
CA SER A 194 7.68 1.63 -11.79
C SER A 194 8.09 3.12 -11.79
N LYS A 195 8.53 3.63 -10.62
CA LYS A 195 8.90 5.02 -10.41
C LYS A 195 9.97 5.16 -9.32
N GLY A 196 10.97 5.99 -9.59
CA GLY A 196 12.17 6.14 -8.80
C GLY A 196 12.40 7.59 -8.38
N LYS A 197 13.32 7.80 -7.43
CA LYS A 197 13.73 9.16 -7.05
C LYS A 197 14.69 9.73 -8.07
N VAL A 198 14.56 11.04 -8.30
CA VAL A 198 15.50 11.81 -9.15
C VAL A 198 16.63 12.33 -8.25
N GLY A 199 17.88 12.01 -8.62
CA GLY A 199 19.07 12.55 -7.97
C GLY A 199 19.22 12.23 -6.48
N ASP A 200 18.87 11.02 -6.06
CA ASP A 200 18.86 10.62 -4.65
C ASP A 200 20.23 10.16 -4.11
N LYS A 201 21.25 10.08 -4.97
CA LYS A 201 22.64 9.77 -4.59
C LYS A 201 23.60 10.87 -5.07
N PRO A 202 24.71 11.13 -4.36
CA PRO A 202 25.68 12.16 -4.75
C PRO A 202 26.22 12.00 -6.18
N GLU A 203 26.27 10.78 -6.69
CA GLU A 203 26.79 10.47 -8.03
C GLU A 203 25.82 10.83 -9.16
N ILE A 204 24.54 11.04 -8.85
CA ILE A 204 23.46 11.33 -9.81
C ILE A 204 22.70 12.61 -9.45
N SER A 205 23.28 13.50 -8.64
CA SER A 205 22.58 14.70 -8.16
C SER A 205 22.09 15.64 -9.26
N ASP A 206 22.74 15.61 -10.43
CA ASP A 206 22.41 16.44 -11.60
C ASP A 206 21.61 15.67 -12.67
N GLU A 207 21.11 14.47 -12.36
CA GLU A 207 20.33 13.64 -13.26
C GLU A 207 19.03 14.34 -13.69
N THR A 208 18.73 14.31 -15.00
CA THR A 208 17.46 14.80 -15.54
C THR A 208 16.30 13.89 -15.15
N ILE A 209 15.06 14.39 -15.23
CA ILE A 209 13.87 13.59 -14.90
C ILE A 209 13.73 12.40 -15.88
N GLU A 210 14.10 12.61 -17.14
CA GLU A 210 14.12 11.59 -18.18
C GLU A 210 15.19 10.51 -17.90
N GLU A 211 16.42 10.90 -17.54
CA GLU A 211 17.48 9.96 -17.17
C GLU A 211 17.10 9.14 -15.94
N ALA A 212 16.47 9.76 -14.94
CA ALA A 212 15.96 9.08 -13.76
C ALA A 212 14.89 8.03 -14.11
N ALA A 213 13.97 8.33 -15.04
CA ALA A 213 13.00 7.35 -15.52
C ALA A 213 13.69 6.17 -16.23
N VAL A 214 14.67 6.44 -17.10
CA VAL A 214 15.43 5.38 -17.80
C VAL A 214 16.17 4.49 -16.81
N ARG A 215 16.90 5.08 -15.86
CA ARG A 215 17.63 4.37 -14.82
C ARG A 215 16.69 3.53 -13.97
N GLU A 216 15.58 4.09 -13.50
CA GLU A 216 14.65 3.37 -12.65
C GLU A 216 14.08 2.13 -13.35
N ILE A 217 13.59 2.28 -14.58
CA ILE A 217 13.05 1.14 -15.32
C ILE A 217 14.12 0.07 -15.58
N LYS A 218 15.38 0.50 -15.82
CA LYS A 218 16.50 -0.43 -15.98
C LYS A 218 16.80 -1.18 -14.69
N GLU A 219 16.83 -0.48 -13.56
CA GLU A 219 17.10 -1.07 -12.24
C GLU A 219 15.97 -2.00 -11.80
N GLU A 220 14.71 -1.62 -12.03
CA GLU A 220 13.54 -2.31 -11.49
C GLU A 220 13.06 -3.46 -12.38
N MET A 221 13.09 -3.28 -13.71
CA MET A 221 12.53 -4.24 -14.68
C MET A 221 13.58 -4.82 -15.63
N GLY A 222 14.83 -4.33 -15.61
CA GLY A 222 15.90 -4.78 -16.50
C GLY A 222 15.82 -4.23 -17.93
N LEU A 223 14.85 -3.38 -18.24
CA LEU A 223 14.58 -2.91 -19.59
C LEU A 223 15.43 -1.69 -19.99
N ASP A 224 15.96 -1.72 -21.21
CA ASP A 224 16.50 -0.53 -21.87
C ASP A 224 15.36 0.19 -22.59
N ILE A 225 15.12 1.46 -22.25
CA ILE A 225 13.99 2.22 -22.79
C ILE A 225 14.42 3.48 -23.53
N MET A 226 13.57 3.92 -24.44
CA MET A 226 13.66 5.21 -25.13
C MET A 226 12.42 6.03 -24.84
N ILE A 227 12.58 7.17 -24.16
CA ILE A 227 11.49 8.10 -23.88
C ILE A 227 10.91 8.63 -25.21
N ARG A 228 9.59 8.58 -25.34
CA ARG A 228 8.85 9.08 -26.51
C ARG A 228 8.13 10.37 -26.20
N GLU A 229 7.31 10.36 -25.16
CA GLU A 229 6.43 11.49 -24.82
C GLU A 229 6.23 11.58 -23.30
N LYS A 230 5.89 12.76 -22.79
CA LYS A 230 5.48 12.95 -21.40
C LYS A 230 3.99 12.66 -21.26
N LEU A 231 3.62 11.76 -20.35
CA LEU A 231 2.22 11.38 -20.11
C LEU A 231 1.51 12.29 -19.12
N GLY A 232 2.24 12.78 -18.11
CA GLY A 232 1.67 13.66 -17.10
C GLY A 232 2.47 13.70 -15.82
N GLU A 233 1.92 14.39 -14.84
CA GLU A 233 2.50 14.55 -13.52
C GLU A 233 1.45 14.24 -12.45
N ASN A 234 1.87 13.63 -11.35
CA ASN A 234 1.03 13.44 -10.17
C ASN A 234 1.76 13.99 -8.93
N THR A 235 1.03 14.64 -8.03
CA THR A 235 1.61 15.19 -6.80
C THR A 235 0.86 14.73 -5.57
N TYR A 236 1.57 14.05 -4.69
CA TYR A 236 1.08 13.65 -3.38
C TYR A 236 2.07 14.09 -2.28
N VAL A 237 1.78 13.79 -1.01
CA VAL A 237 2.58 14.27 0.13
C VAL A 237 2.66 13.10 1.06
N ALA A 238 3.83 12.48 1.06
CA ALA A 238 4.14 11.32 1.87
C ALA A 238 4.54 11.72 3.29
N ASN A 239 4.12 10.94 4.27
CA ASN A 239 4.71 11.08 5.60
C ASN A 239 6.11 10.47 5.61
N ASP A 240 7.12 11.26 5.99
CA ASP A 240 8.51 10.82 6.11
C ASP A 240 8.98 11.06 7.54
N SER A 241 9.18 9.97 8.28
CA SER A 241 9.61 10.01 9.68
C SER A 241 11.03 10.54 9.88
N LYS A 242 11.80 10.72 8.79
CA LYS A 242 13.16 11.28 8.81
C LYS A 242 13.22 12.79 8.55
N VAL A 243 12.09 13.45 8.22
CA VAL A 243 12.03 14.89 7.92
C VAL A 243 11.39 15.67 9.08
N GLU A 244 12.00 16.78 9.48
CA GLU A 244 11.44 17.69 10.49
C GLU A 244 10.09 18.27 10.00
N GLY A 245 9.00 17.95 10.70
CA GLY A 245 7.62 18.25 10.26
C GLY A 245 6.88 17.08 9.61
N GLY A 246 7.55 15.96 9.38
CA GLY A 246 6.97 14.65 9.08
C GLY A 246 6.29 14.50 7.72
N LYS A 247 6.38 15.51 6.84
CA LYS A 247 5.68 15.54 5.53
C LYS A 247 6.65 15.91 4.41
N LYS A 248 6.71 15.09 3.36
CA LYS A 248 7.49 15.32 2.14
C LYS A 248 6.55 15.34 0.94
N LYS A 249 6.61 16.38 0.10
CA LYS A 249 5.78 16.46 -1.10
C LYS A 249 6.43 15.61 -2.19
N LYS A 250 5.76 14.59 -2.70
CA LYS A 250 6.24 13.75 -3.80
C LYS A 250 5.61 14.23 -5.10
N HIS A 251 6.44 14.62 -6.06
CA HIS A 251 6.02 15.03 -7.39
C HIS A 251 6.58 14.02 -8.39
N VAL A 252 5.69 13.23 -9.00
CA VAL A 252 6.05 12.18 -9.94
C VAL A 252 5.78 12.65 -11.36
N THR A 253 6.76 12.52 -12.23
CA THR A 253 6.60 12.71 -13.68
C THR A 253 6.58 11.35 -14.36
N TYR A 254 5.60 11.13 -15.23
CA TYR A 254 5.48 9.90 -16.00
C TYR A 254 5.69 10.14 -17.49
N PHE A 255 6.37 9.21 -18.14
CA PHE A 255 6.62 9.22 -19.57
C PHE A 255 6.05 7.98 -20.26
N LEU A 256 5.82 8.07 -21.56
CA LEU A 256 5.65 6.94 -22.44
C LEU A 256 7.03 6.58 -22.99
N ALA A 257 7.44 5.33 -22.84
CA ALA A 257 8.75 4.88 -23.30
C ALA A 257 8.63 3.59 -24.12
N GLU A 258 9.48 3.45 -25.12
CA GLU A 258 9.56 2.26 -25.96
C GLU A 258 10.74 1.38 -25.54
N SER A 259 10.57 0.07 -25.54
CA SER A 259 11.64 -0.90 -25.29
C SER A 259 11.53 -2.07 -26.27
N PRO A 260 12.65 -2.76 -26.59
CA PRO A 260 12.56 -4.08 -27.22
C PRO A 260 11.77 -5.06 -26.34
N PHE A 261 10.95 -5.91 -26.96
CA PHE A 261 10.26 -6.97 -26.23
C PHE A 261 11.28 -7.98 -25.71
N SER A 262 11.54 -7.97 -24.40
CA SER A 262 12.55 -8.82 -23.76
C SER A 262 12.09 -9.27 -22.37
N GLU A 263 12.77 -10.26 -21.80
CA GLU A 263 12.46 -10.81 -20.49
C GLU A 263 12.59 -9.74 -19.39
N LEU A 264 11.55 -9.62 -18.56
CA LEU A 264 11.55 -8.70 -17.42
C LEU A 264 12.31 -9.31 -16.25
N LYS A 265 13.20 -8.52 -15.65
CA LYS A 265 13.94 -8.91 -14.45
C LYS A 265 13.55 -7.99 -13.33
N LEU A 266 12.59 -8.43 -12.53
CA LEU A 266 12.19 -7.70 -11.34
C LEU A 266 13.32 -7.71 -10.32
N LYS A 267 13.69 -6.53 -9.83
CA LYS A 267 14.56 -6.40 -8.68
C LYS A 267 13.80 -6.87 -7.43
N GLN A 268 14.30 -7.90 -6.75
CA GLN A 268 13.67 -8.43 -5.52
C GLN A 268 13.90 -7.51 -4.30
N THR A 269 13.64 -6.21 -4.41
CA THR A 269 13.76 -5.27 -3.30
C THR A 269 12.57 -4.33 -3.25
N GLY A 270 11.76 -4.46 -2.20
CA GLY A 270 10.72 -3.51 -1.85
C GLY A 270 9.43 -3.71 -2.64
N GLY A 271 8.36 -4.08 -1.93
CA GLY A 271 6.95 -3.89 -2.32
C GLY A 271 6.44 -4.51 -3.63
N LEU A 272 7.31 -5.08 -4.45
CA LEU A 272 6.98 -5.66 -5.74
C LEU A 272 7.30 -7.15 -5.73
N ASP A 273 6.41 -7.96 -6.28
CA ASP A 273 6.55 -9.41 -6.33
C ASP A 273 6.50 -10.01 -7.74
N ASP A 274 6.06 -9.25 -8.75
CA ASP A 274 6.06 -9.68 -10.16
C ASP A 274 6.28 -8.51 -11.15
N ALA A 275 6.70 -8.83 -12.36
CA ALA A 275 6.79 -7.90 -13.49
C ALA A 275 6.43 -8.63 -14.79
N GLN A 276 5.43 -8.12 -15.51
CA GLN A 276 4.87 -8.82 -16.67
C GLN A 276 4.56 -7.88 -17.84
N TRP A 277 4.65 -8.45 -19.04
CA TRP A 277 4.16 -7.85 -20.27
C TRP A 277 2.69 -8.23 -20.49
N PHE A 278 1.86 -7.25 -20.77
CA PHE A 278 0.45 -7.45 -21.09
C PHE A 278 0.13 -6.94 -22.49
N PRO A 279 -0.59 -7.72 -23.31
CA PRO A 279 -1.17 -7.19 -24.54
C PRO A 279 -2.03 -5.96 -24.23
N LEU A 280 -1.95 -4.92 -25.06
CA LEU A 280 -2.71 -3.67 -24.89
C LEU A 280 -4.21 -3.93 -24.62
N ALA A 281 -4.79 -4.95 -25.27
CA ALA A 281 -6.19 -5.33 -25.13
C ALA A 281 -6.55 -5.91 -23.74
N ALA A 282 -5.59 -6.52 -23.03
CA ALA A 282 -5.81 -7.14 -21.72
C ALA A 282 -5.65 -6.15 -20.55
N VAL A 283 -5.08 -4.96 -20.79
CA VAL A 283 -4.78 -3.99 -19.73
C VAL A 283 -6.05 -3.52 -19.01
N GLY A 284 -7.19 -3.48 -19.69
CA GLY A 284 -8.47 -3.07 -19.10
C GLY A 284 -9.00 -4.01 -18.00
N ASP A 285 -8.55 -5.28 -17.99
CA ASP A 285 -9.00 -6.30 -17.04
C ASP A 285 -8.07 -6.42 -15.82
N LEU A 286 -6.96 -5.68 -15.80
CA LEU A 286 -5.99 -5.71 -14.72
C LEU A 286 -6.45 -4.84 -13.54
N ASN A 287 -6.11 -5.28 -12.33
CA ASN A 287 -6.39 -4.56 -11.10
C ASN A 287 -5.34 -3.45 -10.88
N PHE A 288 -5.72 -2.19 -11.04
CA PHE A 288 -4.85 -1.02 -10.83
C PHE A 288 -5.43 -0.11 -9.73
N TYR A 289 -4.58 0.68 -9.08
CA TYR A 289 -5.05 1.82 -8.30
C TYR A 289 -5.64 2.93 -9.20
N ASP A 290 -6.66 3.63 -8.69
CA ASP A 290 -7.33 4.75 -9.37
C ASP A 290 -6.37 5.86 -9.84
N ASP A 291 -5.30 6.11 -9.08
CA ASP A 291 -4.31 7.14 -9.41
C ASP A 291 -3.37 6.70 -10.54
N THR A 292 -3.10 5.40 -10.64
CA THR A 292 -2.28 4.80 -11.69
C THR A 292 -3.06 4.77 -13.01
N LEU A 293 -4.36 4.47 -12.97
CA LEU A 293 -5.24 4.52 -14.15
C LEU A 293 -5.24 5.89 -14.84
N LYS A 294 -5.11 6.99 -14.08
CA LYS A 294 -5.02 8.35 -14.63
C LYS A 294 -3.81 8.56 -15.54
N ILE A 295 -2.77 7.74 -15.39
CA ILE A 295 -1.55 7.79 -16.21
C ILE A 295 -1.61 6.75 -17.34
N ILE A 296 -2.14 5.56 -17.06
CA ILE A 296 -2.24 4.46 -18.04
C ILE A 296 -3.23 4.79 -19.17
N ILE A 297 -4.40 5.36 -18.85
CA ILE A 297 -5.43 5.65 -19.85
C ILE A 297 -4.91 6.60 -20.96
N PRO A 298 -4.23 7.73 -20.65
CA PRO A 298 -3.56 8.54 -21.67
C PRO A 298 -2.57 7.76 -22.52
N ALA A 299 -1.77 6.88 -21.92
CA ALA A 299 -0.79 6.06 -22.66
C ALA A 299 -1.47 5.11 -23.65
N ILE A 300 -2.50 4.38 -23.22
CA ILE A 300 -3.29 3.49 -24.07
C ILE A 300 -3.87 4.26 -25.26
N ASN A 301 -4.44 5.44 -25.02
CA ASN A 301 -5.02 6.27 -26.08
C ASN A 301 -3.97 6.73 -27.10
N LEU A 302 -2.76 7.09 -26.64
CA LEU A 302 -1.66 7.48 -27.54
C LEU A 302 -1.19 6.30 -28.39
N LEU A 303 -1.05 5.11 -27.80
CA LEU A 303 -0.64 3.90 -28.51
C LEU A 303 -1.70 3.47 -29.54
N ALA A 304 -2.97 3.47 -29.16
CA ALA A 304 -4.07 3.13 -30.06
C ALA A 304 -4.21 4.09 -31.26
N GLN A 305 -3.82 5.36 -31.11
CA GLN A 305 -3.77 6.32 -32.21
C GLN A 305 -2.59 6.08 -33.16
N ARG A 306 -1.46 5.61 -32.62
CA ARG A 306 -0.24 5.31 -33.41
C ARG A 306 -0.39 4.05 -34.24
N ASP A 307 -1.06 3.02 -33.73
CA ASP A 307 -1.31 1.78 -34.48
C ASP A 307 -2.33 1.94 -35.64
N ARG A 308 -3.00 3.10 -35.71
CA ARG A 308 -3.91 3.47 -36.83
C ARG A 308 -3.21 4.25 -37.96
N LYS A 309 -1.94 4.62 -37.80
CA LYS A 309 -1.15 5.38 -38.78
C LYS A 309 -0.10 4.50 -39.44
#